data_AF-A0A6N9BAZ9-F1
#
_entry.id   AF-A0A6N9BAZ9-F1
#
_cell.length_a   1.000
_cell.length_b   1.000
_cell.length_c   1.000
_cell.angle_alpha   90.00
_cell.angle_beta   90.00
_cell.angle_gamma   90.00
#
_symmetry.space_group_name_H-M   'P 1'
#
loop_
_entity.id
_entity.type
_entity.pdbx_description
1 polymer ?
#
loop_
_entity_poly.entity_id
_entity_poly.type
_entity_poly.pdbx_seq_one_letter_code
_entity_poly.pdbx_strand_id
1 'polypeptide(L)'
;MLTISGGRVLAPEGGFERRDLAVADGRIVAAGSAGGEILDASGLLVLPGMVDIHGDAFERQIMPRPGVPFPLDVALLDSDRQMAANGITTAYHAVTWSWEPGLRGRDTLVALMAALEALEGRLVVDTRLHLRIETYNLDAVDELCAWMGAGKVDLLAFNDHFEEIYEQCRDAEKIGKYAERAGLAHDAFLDLL
;
A
#
# COMPACT_ATOMS: atom_id res chain seq x y z
N MET A 1 -10.73 -23.66 13.46
CA MET A 1 -10.98 -24.26 12.14
C MET A 1 -12.23 -23.62 11.57
N LEU A 2 -12.17 -23.21 10.31
CA LEU A 2 -13.27 -22.57 9.57
C LEU A 2 -13.56 -23.43 8.32
N THR A 3 -14.82 -23.67 8.01
CA THR A 3 -15.25 -24.32 6.77
C THR A 3 -16.11 -23.36 5.96
N ILE A 4 -15.70 -23.07 4.73
CA ILE A 4 -16.48 -22.33 3.75
C ILE A 4 -17.25 -23.37 2.93
N SER A 5 -18.58 -23.38 3.06
CA SER A 5 -19.43 -24.47 2.55
C SER A 5 -20.38 -24.00 1.46
N GLY A 6 -20.64 -24.87 0.47
CA GLY A 6 -21.72 -24.68 -0.50
C GLY A 6 -21.46 -23.66 -1.62
N GLY A 7 -20.35 -22.94 -1.58
CA GLY A 7 -19.95 -21.95 -2.60
C GLY A 7 -19.32 -22.55 -3.85
N ARG A 8 -19.16 -21.72 -4.88
CA ARG A 8 -18.39 -22.05 -6.09
C ARG A 8 -16.98 -21.49 -5.97
N VAL A 9 -16.00 -22.37 -5.80
CA VAL A 9 -14.59 -22.03 -5.65
C VAL A 9 -13.94 -21.87 -7.03
N LEU A 10 -13.14 -20.82 -7.20
CA LEU A 10 -12.25 -20.68 -8.37
C LEU A 10 -11.12 -21.71 -8.27
N ALA A 11 -11.08 -22.65 -9.22
CA ALA A 11 -10.05 -23.69 -9.23
C ALA A 11 -8.69 -23.16 -9.70
N PRO A 12 -7.56 -23.73 -9.24
CA PRO A 12 -6.21 -23.30 -9.68
C PRO A 12 -6.01 -23.33 -11.20
N GLU A 13 -6.58 -24.34 -11.85
CA GLU A 13 -6.60 -24.54 -13.30
C GLU A 13 -7.59 -23.61 -14.05
N GLY A 14 -8.34 -22.79 -13.32
CA GLY A 14 -9.41 -21.94 -13.83
C GLY A 14 -10.80 -22.60 -13.79
N GLY A 15 -11.84 -21.78 -13.92
CA GLY A 15 -13.23 -22.23 -13.81
C GLY A 15 -13.75 -22.33 -12.38
N PHE A 16 -15.04 -22.62 -12.24
CA PHE A 16 -15.74 -22.61 -10.95
C PHE A 16 -16.31 -23.98 -10.62
N GLU A 17 -15.99 -24.47 -9.42
CA GLU A 17 -16.46 -25.76 -8.94
C GLU A 17 -17.13 -25.64 -7.57
N ARG A 18 -18.22 -26.38 -7.38
CA ARG A 18 -18.86 -26.46 -6.06
C ARG A 18 -18.07 -27.43 -5.19
N ARG A 19 -17.36 -26.89 -4.20
CA ARG A 19 -16.60 -27.66 -3.21
C ARG A 19 -16.52 -26.86 -1.92
N ASP A 20 -16.39 -27.57 -0.80
CA ASP A 20 -16.15 -26.93 0.49
C ASP A 20 -14.65 -26.74 0.71
N LEU A 21 -14.27 -25.63 1.36
CA LEU A 21 -12.89 -25.36 1.74
C LEU A 21 -12.77 -25.35 3.26
N ALA A 22 -11.77 -26.08 3.77
CA ALA A 22 -11.42 -26.05 5.18
C ALA A 22 -10.17 -25.19 5.40
N VAL A 23 -10.19 -24.37 6.45
CA VAL A 23 -9.09 -23.51 6.86
C VAL A 23 -8.68 -23.83 8.30
N ALA A 24 -7.41 -24.13 8.49
CA ALA A 24 -6.79 -24.37 9.79
C ALA A 24 -5.44 -23.64 9.84
N ASP A 25 -5.19 -22.95 10.95
CA ASP A 25 -3.94 -22.20 11.20
C ASP A 25 -3.53 -21.28 10.03
N GLY A 26 -4.51 -20.55 9.48
CA GLY A 26 -4.31 -19.61 8.37
C GLY A 26 -4.06 -20.26 7.01
N ARG A 27 -4.19 -21.59 6.89
CA ARG A 27 -3.92 -22.34 5.65
C ARG A 27 -5.14 -23.11 5.19
N ILE A 28 -5.32 -23.19 3.87
CA ILE A 28 -6.30 -24.09 3.26
C ILE A 28 -5.79 -25.53 3.44
N VAL A 29 -6.65 -26.39 3.98
CA VAL A 29 -6.37 -27.81 4.21
C VAL A 29 -7.40 -28.68 3.50
N ALA A 30 -7.06 -29.96 3.28
CA ALA A 30 -8.01 -30.91 2.69
C ALA A 30 -9.28 -31.00 3.55
N ALA A 31 -10.45 -30.95 2.91
CA ALA A 31 -11.74 -31.11 3.58
C ALA A 31 -11.86 -32.57 4.09
N GLY A 32 -11.46 -32.80 5.33
CA GLY A 32 -11.41 -34.13 5.93
C GLY A 32 -11.87 -34.21 7.38
N SER A 33 -12.16 -33.09 8.03
CA SER A 33 -12.65 -33.09 9.41
C SER A 33 -13.83 -32.15 9.56
N ALA A 34 -15.00 -32.73 9.83
CA ALA A 34 -16.17 -32.02 10.26
C ALA A 34 -15.89 -31.43 11.67
N GLY A 35 -15.74 -30.11 11.75
CA GLY A 35 -15.55 -29.40 13.02
C GLY A 35 -15.17 -27.94 12.83
N GLY A 36 -15.66 -27.06 13.71
CA GLY A 36 -15.39 -25.62 13.66
C GLY A 36 -16.55 -24.78 13.15
N GLU A 37 -16.27 -23.51 12.89
CA GLU A 37 -17.24 -22.54 12.38
C GLU A 37 -17.55 -22.83 10.91
N ILE A 38 -18.82 -22.73 10.52
CA ILE A 38 -19.26 -22.91 9.13
C ILE A 38 -19.70 -21.56 8.59
N LEU A 39 -19.05 -21.14 7.51
CA LEU A 39 -19.46 -20.00 6.70
C LEU A 39 -20.22 -20.50 5.48
N ASP A 40 -21.51 -20.21 5.42
CA ASP A 40 -22.37 -20.59 4.30
C ASP A 40 -22.13 -19.65 3.11
N ALA A 41 -21.55 -20.20 2.05
CA ALA A 41 -21.30 -19.52 0.78
C ALA A 41 -22.27 -19.97 -0.31
N SER A 42 -23.41 -20.57 0.05
CA SER A 42 -24.43 -21.01 -0.91
C SER A 42 -24.87 -19.86 -1.84
N GLY A 43 -24.77 -20.09 -3.15
CA GLY A 43 -25.09 -19.08 -4.16
C GLY A 43 -23.99 -18.04 -4.41
N LEU A 44 -22.88 -18.08 -3.66
CA LEU A 44 -21.76 -17.15 -3.78
C LEU A 44 -20.57 -17.78 -4.52
N LEU A 45 -19.63 -16.91 -4.90
CA LEU A 45 -18.29 -17.30 -5.35
C LEU A 45 -17.32 -17.26 -4.17
N VAL A 46 -16.40 -18.20 -4.15
CA VAL A 46 -15.28 -18.24 -3.22
C VAL A 46 -14.00 -18.03 -4.03
N LEU A 47 -13.40 -16.85 -3.90
CA LEU A 47 -12.25 -16.41 -4.67
C LEU A 47 -11.02 -16.30 -3.77
N PRO A 48 -9.79 -16.44 -4.31
CA PRO A 48 -8.60 -15.97 -3.64
C PRO A 48 -8.76 -14.49 -3.26
N GLY A 49 -8.24 -14.12 -2.09
CA GLY A 49 -8.16 -12.71 -1.73
C GLY A 49 -7.30 -11.94 -2.72
N MET A 50 -7.70 -10.71 -3.02
CA MET A 50 -6.99 -9.88 -4.00
C MET A 50 -5.66 -9.39 -3.43
N VAL A 51 -4.68 -9.28 -4.33
CA VAL A 51 -3.36 -8.70 -4.06
C VAL A 51 -3.30 -7.36 -4.78
N ASP A 52 -3.32 -6.26 -4.03
CA ASP A 52 -3.14 -4.93 -4.56
C ASP A 52 -1.65 -4.54 -4.53
N ILE A 53 -1.03 -4.41 -5.70
CA ILE A 53 0.39 -4.10 -5.84
C ILE A 53 0.68 -2.59 -5.93
N HIS A 54 -0.35 -1.74 -5.96
CA HIS A 54 -0.20 -0.30 -6.16
C HIS A 54 -1.23 0.51 -5.35
N GLY A 55 -1.32 0.22 -4.05
CA GLY A 55 -2.26 0.91 -3.17
C GLY A 55 -1.71 2.27 -2.72
N ASP A 56 -2.04 3.36 -3.43
CA ASP A 56 -1.77 4.75 -3.03
C ASP A 56 -2.99 5.44 -2.38
N ALA A 57 -4.14 4.75 -2.35
CA ALA A 57 -5.39 5.30 -1.82
C ALA A 57 -5.28 5.76 -0.36
N PHE A 58 -4.42 5.13 0.45
CA PHE A 58 -4.18 5.44 1.86
C PHE A 58 -3.68 6.88 2.08
N GLU A 59 -3.08 7.52 1.07
CA GLU A 59 -2.67 8.93 1.14
C GLU A 59 -3.86 9.85 1.43
N ARG A 60 -5.07 9.48 0.95
CA ARG A 60 -6.30 10.24 1.22
C ARG A 60 -6.73 10.17 2.68
N GLN A 61 -6.42 9.09 3.38
CA GLN A 61 -6.70 8.95 4.81
C GLN A 61 -5.66 9.71 5.64
N ILE A 62 -4.40 9.75 5.19
CA ILE A 62 -3.32 10.49 5.86
C ILE A 62 -3.54 12.00 5.75
N MET A 63 -4.00 12.48 4.59
CA MET A 63 -4.26 13.90 4.34
C MET A 63 -5.63 14.07 3.66
N PRO A 64 -6.74 13.94 4.40
CA PRO A 64 -8.10 14.02 3.84
C PRO A 64 -8.43 15.41 3.29
N ARG A 65 -7.67 16.43 3.70
CA ARG A 65 -7.71 17.79 3.14
C ARG A 65 -6.28 18.30 2.98
N PRO A 66 -5.99 19.07 1.91
CA PRO A 66 -4.67 19.66 1.71
C PRO A 66 -4.16 20.40 2.96
N GLY A 67 -2.93 20.08 3.37
CA GLY A 67 -2.26 20.70 4.51
C GLY A 67 -2.77 20.31 5.91
N VAL A 68 -3.76 19.41 6.01
CA VAL A 68 -4.31 18.96 7.30
C VAL A 68 -3.99 17.47 7.49
N PRO A 69 -2.90 17.14 8.21
CA PRO A 69 -2.55 15.75 8.46
C PRO A 69 -3.53 15.12 9.45
N PHE A 70 -3.81 13.85 9.24
CA PHE A 70 -4.54 12.99 10.18
C PHE A 70 -3.56 12.03 10.86
N PRO A 71 -3.85 11.55 12.09
CA PRO A 71 -2.98 10.58 12.76
C PRO A 71 -2.75 9.34 11.88
N LEU A 72 -1.48 9.02 11.61
CA LEU A 72 -1.08 7.93 10.71
C LEU A 72 -1.66 6.58 11.12
N ASP A 73 -1.69 6.30 12.43
CA ASP A 73 -2.21 5.06 12.97
C ASP A 73 -3.70 4.86 12.65
N VAL A 74 -4.49 5.92 12.82
CA VAL A 74 -5.93 5.90 12.51
C VAL A 74 -6.15 5.81 11.00
N ALA A 75 -5.39 6.57 10.21
CA ALA A 75 -5.47 6.55 8.75
C ALA A 75 -5.19 5.16 8.17
N LEU A 76 -4.11 4.52 8.62
CA LEU A 76 -3.71 3.18 8.17
C LEU A 76 -4.71 2.10 8.59
N LEU A 77 -5.25 2.17 9.81
CA LEU A 77 -6.30 1.26 10.26
C LEU A 77 -7.58 1.40 9.43
N ASP A 78 -7.97 2.63 9.10
CA ASP A 78 -9.13 2.86 8.23
C ASP A 78 -8.91 2.28 6.83
N SER A 79 -7.73 2.54 6.22
CA SER A 79 -7.36 1.93 4.93
C SER A 79 -7.37 0.40 4.97
N ASP A 80 -6.81 -0.21 6.02
CA ASP A 80 -6.80 -1.67 6.24
C ASP A 80 -8.22 -2.25 6.27
N ARG A 81 -9.14 -1.62 7.01
CA ARG A 81 -10.54 -2.07 7.06
C ARG A 81 -11.24 -1.92 5.71
N GLN A 82 -11.00 -0.83 5.00
CA GLN A 82 -11.58 -0.62 3.67
C GLN A 82 -11.07 -1.66 2.66
N MET A 83 -9.77 -1.96 2.66
CA MET A 83 -9.18 -2.98 1.79
C MET A 83 -9.79 -4.36 2.06
N ALA A 84 -9.84 -4.77 3.33
CA ALA A 84 -10.44 -6.04 3.74
C ALA A 84 -11.92 -6.14 3.35
N ALA A 85 -12.69 -5.06 3.54
CA ALA A 85 -14.11 -5.01 3.18
C ALA A 85 -14.35 -5.13 1.66
N ASN A 86 -13.37 -4.77 0.84
CA ASN A 86 -13.41 -4.90 -0.62
C ASN A 86 -12.76 -6.20 -1.13
N GLY A 87 -12.36 -7.11 -0.25
CA GLY A 87 -11.77 -8.41 -0.63
C GLY A 87 -10.28 -8.37 -0.96
N ILE A 88 -9.58 -7.29 -0.62
CA ILE A 88 -8.12 -7.21 -0.69
C ILE A 88 -7.56 -7.81 0.60
N THR A 89 -6.73 -8.84 0.47
CA THR A 89 -6.12 -9.55 1.62
C THR A 89 -4.62 -9.33 1.70
N THR A 90 -4.00 -8.83 0.63
CA THR A 90 -2.59 -8.41 0.61
C THR A 90 -2.50 -7.08 -0.11
N ALA A 91 -1.84 -6.11 0.50
CA ALA A 91 -1.73 -4.76 -0.05
C ALA A 91 -0.30 -4.23 0.06
N TYR A 92 0.18 -3.69 -1.05
CA TYR A 92 1.44 -2.97 -1.14
C TYR A 92 1.13 -1.47 -1.11
N HIS A 93 1.49 -0.80 0.00
CA HIS A 93 1.37 0.64 0.10
C HIS A 93 2.44 1.30 -0.76
N ALA A 94 1.99 1.95 -1.84
CA ALA A 94 2.87 2.62 -2.79
C ALA A 94 3.25 4.00 -2.24
N VAL A 95 4.50 4.17 -1.84
CA VAL A 95 5.01 5.42 -1.24
C VAL A 95 6.13 5.95 -2.11
N THR A 96 6.08 7.25 -2.43
CA THR A 96 7.15 7.85 -3.21
C THR A 96 8.19 8.53 -2.33
N TRP A 97 9.46 8.17 -2.51
CA TRP A 97 10.61 8.89 -1.98
C TRP A 97 11.26 9.71 -3.09
N SER A 98 11.03 11.02 -3.02
CA SER A 98 11.54 12.00 -3.97
C SER A 98 12.79 12.68 -3.44
N TRP A 99 13.50 13.38 -4.34
CA TRP A 99 14.52 14.36 -4.01
C TRP A 99 13.92 15.61 -3.33
N GLU A 100 12.62 15.87 -3.57
CA GLU A 100 11.90 16.98 -2.92
C GLU A 100 11.49 16.63 -1.48
N PRO A 101 11.45 17.61 -0.55
CA PRO A 101 10.98 17.39 0.82
C PRO A 101 9.44 17.28 0.88
N GLY A 102 8.87 17.41 2.08
CA GLY A 102 7.42 17.40 2.27
C GLY A 102 6.82 16.00 2.15
N LEU A 103 5.64 15.88 1.52
CA LEU A 103 4.86 14.64 1.52
C LEU A 103 5.60 13.44 0.91
N ARG A 104 6.51 13.70 -0.04
CA ARG A 104 7.33 12.69 -0.71
C ARG A 104 8.77 12.63 -0.17
N GLY A 105 9.03 13.34 0.92
CA GLY A 105 10.33 13.40 1.56
C GLY A 105 10.61 12.19 2.46
N ARG A 106 11.89 12.04 2.82
CA ARG A 106 12.38 10.96 3.68
C ARG A 106 11.65 10.89 5.02
N ASP A 107 11.41 12.02 5.67
CA ASP A 107 10.80 12.04 7.02
C ASP A 107 9.38 11.48 7.03
N THR A 108 8.59 11.78 6.00
CA THR A 108 7.25 11.21 5.83
C THR A 108 7.31 9.70 5.62
N LEU A 109 8.23 9.23 4.78
CA LEU A 109 8.43 7.80 4.55
C LEU A 109 8.85 7.07 5.83
N VAL A 110 9.81 7.61 6.58
CA VAL A 110 10.28 7.01 7.84
C VAL A 110 9.15 6.97 8.87
N ALA A 111 8.36 8.04 8.99
CA ALA A 111 7.20 8.08 9.89
C ALA A 111 6.14 7.04 9.50
N LEU A 112 5.88 6.87 8.20
CA LEU A 112 4.96 5.86 7.69
C LEU A 112 5.45 4.44 7.96
N MET A 113 6.73 4.15 7.70
CA MET A 113 7.33 2.85 7.99
C MET A 113 7.24 2.51 9.47
N ALA A 114 7.56 3.46 10.35
CA ALA A 114 7.45 3.29 11.80
C ALA A 114 5.99 3.07 12.24
N ALA A 115 5.02 3.75 11.63
CA ALA A 115 3.60 3.55 11.92
C ALA A 115 3.11 2.16 11.49
N LEU A 116 3.54 1.68 10.31
CA LEU A 116 3.22 0.33 9.84
C LEU A 116 3.79 -0.73 10.78
N GLU A 117 5.05 -0.59 11.19
CA GLU A 117 5.70 -1.49 12.17
C GLU A 117 4.97 -1.48 13.52
N ALA A 118 4.57 -0.30 14.02
CA ALA A 118 3.82 -0.17 15.26
C ALA A 118 2.39 -0.76 15.20
N LEU A 119 1.84 -0.93 14.00
CA LEU A 119 0.53 -1.53 13.77
C LEU A 119 0.60 -3.03 13.45
N GLU A 120 1.78 -3.62 13.42
CA GLU A 120 1.94 -5.06 13.20
C GLU A 120 1.08 -5.86 14.19
N GLY A 121 0.37 -6.87 13.68
CA GLY A 121 -0.59 -7.66 14.44
C GLY A 121 -1.95 -7.02 14.71
N ARG A 122 -2.16 -5.73 14.37
CA ARG A 122 -3.47 -5.06 14.42
C ARG A 122 -4.15 -4.99 13.06
N LEU A 123 -3.36 -4.94 11.98
CA LEU A 123 -3.83 -4.98 10.60
C LEU A 123 -4.38 -6.37 10.26
N VAL A 124 -5.45 -6.43 9.48
CA VAL A 124 -6.05 -7.70 9.02
C VAL A 124 -5.64 -8.03 7.59
N VAL A 125 -5.19 -7.05 6.81
CA VAL A 125 -4.57 -7.22 5.50
C VAL A 125 -3.08 -7.50 5.68
N ASP A 126 -2.52 -8.40 4.87
CA ASP A 126 -1.07 -8.57 4.75
C ASP A 126 -0.48 -7.32 4.10
N THR A 127 0.08 -6.44 4.92
CA THR A 127 0.55 -5.12 4.52
C THR A 127 2.04 -5.12 4.19
N ARG A 128 2.38 -4.58 3.02
CA ARG A 128 3.72 -4.55 2.45
C ARG A 128 4.09 -3.15 1.99
N LEU A 129 5.39 -2.85 1.90
CA LEU A 129 5.89 -1.58 1.40
C LEU A 129 6.29 -1.69 -0.08
N HIS A 130 5.62 -0.90 -0.92
CA HIS A 130 6.05 -0.62 -2.28
C HIS A 130 6.69 0.76 -2.33
N LEU A 131 8.03 0.80 -2.36
CA LEU A 131 8.78 2.03 -2.43
C LEU A 131 8.99 2.45 -3.88
N ARG A 132 8.56 3.66 -4.23
CA ARG A 132 8.81 4.30 -5.52
C ARG A 132 9.91 5.34 -5.32
N ILE A 133 11.08 5.15 -5.92
CA ILE A 133 12.21 6.07 -5.79
C ILE A 133 12.29 6.98 -7.01
N GLU A 134 12.44 8.29 -6.82
CA GLU A 134 12.81 9.18 -7.94
C GLU A 134 14.23 8.89 -8.41
N THR A 135 14.42 8.78 -9.72
CA THR A 135 15.73 8.51 -10.35
C THR A 135 16.79 9.55 -10.02
N TYR A 136 16.37 10.80 -9.73
CA TYR A 136 17.27 11.91 -9.37
C TYR A 136 17.51 12.04 -7.86
N ASN A 137 16.91 11.19 -7.02
CA ASN A 137 17.17 11.16 -5.58
C ASN A 137 18.44 10.36 -5.25
N LEU A 138 19.59 10.84 -5.74
CA LEU A 138 20.85 10.11 -5.68
C LEU A 138 21.37 9.93 -4.24
N ASP A 139 21.06 10.87 -3.35
CA ASP A 139 21.47 10.81 -1.94
C ASP A 139 20.79 9.67 -1.18
N ALA A 140 19.65 9.16 -1.66
CA ALA A 140 18.90 8.08 -1.04
C ALA A 140 19.46 6.67 -1.34
N VAL A 141 20.39 6.52 -2.29
CA VAL A 141 20.80 5.21 -2.83
C VAL A 141 21.37 4.28 -1.76
N ASP A 142 22.31 4.76 -0.94
CA ASP A 142 22.95 3.93 0.09
C ASP A 142 21.94 3.48 1.15
N GLU A 143 21.04 4.37 1.56
CA GLU A 143 20.00 4.05 2.54
C GLU A 143 18.93 3.12 1.96
N LEU A 144 18.52 3.33 0.71
CA LEU A 144 17.64 2.41 -0.01
C LEU A 144 18.24 1.00 -0.06
N CYS A 145 19.53 0.87 -0.38
CA CYS A 145 20.22 -0.42 -0.38
C CYS A 145 20.23 -1.06 1.01
N ALA A 146 20.46 -0.28 2.07
CA ALA A 146 20.39 -0.76 3.44
C ALA A 146 18.98 -1.25 3.83
N TRP A 147 17.93 -0.52 3.45
CA TRP A 147 16.53 -0.91 3.74
C TRP A 147 16.09 -2.15 2.97
N MET A 148 16.48 -2.27 1.69
CA MET A 148 16.25 -3.49 0.92
C MET A 148 16.99 -4.68 1.54
N GLY A 149 18.26 -4.50 1.93
CA GLY A 149 19.05 -5.54 2.60
C GLY A 149 18.47 -5.95 3.96
N ALA A 150 17.77 -5.05 4.64
CA ALA A 150 17.06 -5.31 5.88
C ALA A 150 15.63 -5.86 5.69
N GLY A 151 15.17 -6.06 4.45
CA GLY A 151 13.82 -6.56 4.16
C GLY A 151 12.69 -5.57 4.44
N LYS A 152 12.99 -4.26 4.50
CA LYS A 152 11.97 -3.21 4.77
C LYS A 152 11.19 -2.78 3.53
N VAL A 153 11.63 -3.18 2.34
CA VAL A 153 11.03 -2.84 1.04
C VAL A 153 10.65 -4.14 0.34
N ASP A 154 9.36 -4.34 0.12
CA ASP A 154 8.83 -5.55 -0.51
C ASP A 154 8.75 -5.45 -2.04
N LEU A 155 8.63 -4.23 -2.55
CA LEU A 155 8.60 -3.92 -3.98
C LEU A 155 9.27 -2.56 -4.22
N LEU A 156 10.16 -2.50 -5.21
CA LEU A 156 10.81 -1.27 -5.65
C LEU A 156 10.34 -0.89 -7.05
N ALA A 157 9.99 0.38 -7.25
CA ALA A 157 9.77 0.97 -8.56
C ALA A 157 10.58 2.26 -8.72
N PHE A 158 10.89 2.61 -9.97
CA PHE A 158 11.58 3.84 -10.32
C PHE A 158 10.59 4.81 -10.96
N ASN A 159 10.63 6.04 -10.50
CA ASN A 159 9.90 7.16 -11.07
C ASN A 159 10.88 8.15 -11.68
N ASP A 160 10.53 8.74 -12.81
CA ASP A 160 11.24 9.86 -13.39
C ASP A 160 10.25 10.99 -13.66
N HIS A 161 10.10 11.87 -12.68
CA HIS A 161 9.27 13.06 -12.83
C HIS A 161 10.10 14.33 -13.02
N PHE A 162 11.44 14.24 -12.99
CA PHE A 162 12.28 15.44 -13.00
C PHE A 162 12.14 16.21 -14.31
N GLU A 163 12.22 15.54 -15.46
CA GLU A 163 12.11 16.20 -16.77
C GLU A 163 10.76 16.91 -16.92
N GLU A 164 9.66 16.23 -16.55
CA GLU A 164 8.32 16.82 -16.58
C GLU A 164 8.21 18.05 -15.67
N ILE A 165 8.70 17.97 -14.43
CA ILE A 165 8.66 19.07 -13.46
C ILE A 165 9.52 20.25 -13.97
N TYR A 166 10.70 19.96 -14.50
CA TYR A 166 11.62 20.94 -15.05
C TYR A 166 11.02 21.68 -16.25
N GLU A 167 10.34 20.99 -17.16
CA GLU A 167 9.64 21.65 -18.27
C GLU A 167 8.49 22.55 -17.79
N GLN A 168 7.82 22.15 -16.71
CA GLN A 168 6.71 22.88 -16.09
C GLN A 168 7.16 24.04 -15.20
N CYS A 169 8.46 24.20 -14.91
CA CYS A 169 8.98 25.26 -14.03
C CYS A 169 8.70 26.69 -14.54
N ARG A 170 8.44 26.83 -15.85
CA ARG A 170 8.09 28.11 -16.49
C ARG A 170 6.62 28.50 -16.31
N ASP A 171 5.79 27.59 -15.80
CA ASP A 171 4.36 27.77 -15.56
C ASP A 171 4.12 27.90 -14.05
N ALA A 172 3.92 29.15 -13.61
CA ALA A 172 3.77 29.49 -12.19
C ALA A 172 2.60 28.76 -11.50
N GLU A 173 1.53 28.41 -12.22
CA GLU A 173 0.40 27.68 -11.65
C GLU A 173 0.75 26.20 -11.42
N LYS A 174 1.45 25.58 -12.37
CA LYS A 174 1.84 24.15 -12.28
C LYS A 174 2.89 23.92 -11.22
N ILE A 175 3.93 24.76 -11.20
CA ILE A 175 4.99 24.64 -10.21
C ILE A 175 4.50 24.93 -8.79
N GLY A 176 3.45 25.74 -8.63
CA GLY A 176 2.79 25.98 -7.35
C GLY A 176 2.28 24.69 -6.68
N LYS A 177 1.79 23.72 -7.47
CA LYS A 177 1.32 22.43 -6.94
C LYS A 177 2.47 21.57 -6.41
N TYR A 178 3.62 21.59 -7.09
CA TYR A 178 4.80 20.86 -6.63
C TYR A 178 5.41 21.50 -5.38
N ALA A 179 5.51 22.83 -5.36
CA ALA A 179 5.96 23.58 -4.19
C ALA A 179 5.05 23.33 -2.97
N GLU A 180 3.72 23.36 -3.14
CA GLU A 180 2.77 23.06 -2.06
C GLU A 180 2.96 21.63 -1.52
N ARG A 181 3.07 20.63 -2.40
CA ARG A 181 3.31 19.23 -1.99
C ARG A 181 4.63 19.05 -1.25
N ALA A 182 5.67 19.77 -1.68
CA ALA A 182 6.98 19.78 -1.05
C ALA A 182 7.00 20.60 0.26
N GLY A 183 5.95 21.38 0.54
CA GLY A 183 5.90 22.29 1.69
C GLY A 183 6.87 23.46 1.58
N LEU A 184 7.21 23.88 0.36
CA LEU A 184 8.16 24.95 0.07
C LEU A 184 7.47 26.17 -0.53
N ALA A 185 8.12 27.33 -0.35
CA ALA A 185 7.80 28.49 -1.16
C ALA A 185 8.21 28.24 -2.63
N HIS A 186 7.52 28.89 -3.56
CA HIS A 186 7.75 28.77 -4.99
C HIS A 186 9.24 28.87 -5.39
N ASP A 187 9.90 29.95 -4.96
CA ASP A 187 11.30 30.20 -5.34
C ASP A 187 12.26 29.18 -4.72
N ALA A 188 11.97 28.74 -3.49
CA ALA A 188 12.75 27.69 -2.83
C ALA A 188 12.59 26.31 -3.49
N PHE A 189 11.44 26.05 -4.13
CA PHE A 189 11.25 24.83 -4.91
C PHE A 189 12.01 24.89 -6.24
N LEU A 190 12.05 26.06 -6.89
CA LEU A 190 12.83 26.27 -8.11
C LEU A 190 14.33 26.10 -7.88
N ASP A 191 14.84 26.45 -6.69
CA ASP A 191 16.24 26.23 -6.32
C ASP A 191 16.64 24.74 -6.25
N LEU A 192 15.68 23.80 -6.27
CA LEU A 192 15.93 22.36 -6.30
C LEU A 192 16.05 21.78 -7.72
N LEU A 193 15.69 22.54 -8.75
CA LEU A 193 15.66 22.13 -10.17
C LEU A 193 16.94 22.56 -10.91
#